data_AF-A0A5N6ZNH2-F1
#
_entry.id   AF-A0A5N6ZNH2-F1
#
_cell.length_a   1.000
_cell.length_b   1.000
_cell.length_c   1.000
_cell.angle_alpha   90.00
_cell.angle_beta   90.00
_cell.angle_gamma   90.00
#
_symmetry.space_group_name_H-M   'P 1'
#
loop_
_entity.id
_entity.type
_entity.pdbx_description
1 polymer ?
#
loop_
_entity_poly.entity_id
_entity_poly.type
_entity_poly.pdbx_seq_one_letter_code
_entity_poly.pdbx_strand_id
1 'polypeptide(L)'
;MGIPRLTRHLRPFSEAVLLEGRLQKRQDGVGHVHSVVIDGPSLVYHVFWRLLSWTDSRTEFPDAQPTCSEVSCGVMIYLLLLTITGVKIERICFDGALPSEKRKTRLLRLEKSRRKIELLRLKPQSALQNSSGYSGKRAIALENILQGRALPARYNDLPENPFMVPAVFEDLKLRWNKENIVTAARDALYMQSIEIKDFPWADITVMVPGEADAYCAYFAKCTNSSILTNDSDLLLHDLGPRGSLIFLNSVEVVGWDPHRPSERQIRAMSLSPALIARRLGVTDILRFAFELKTHPDAGTAELVQRANSSCEGSENTPEYQAFIQEYQQSMHGFEATNLQSLPHLDARVSELFWQFEWRQGHMVPDAPHMYLAVLNEDHARRCAWAEGRLYRSLAYSVLNASRPVSNRVGFINEFARRGGRIAVDKVVLGNENWIMTETGVLLVRLRSVQNKVEVDTALPAYWIMFALCELHDADSSLVTLDHARLSRFLTLGYMNENFDWKDMQLTAQIQAVLYSLRILGQLLESSMDTCDNMAELKSILSNLPPLHMIMGPTPSMMDETLNISCVSALVHRLLQGLGKEENCSEIPDAVGFTKQQLFSYSLVSQQDGSRVGNHRPRKINNMYDFLPME
;
A
#
# COMPACT_ATOMS: atom_id res chain seq x y z
N MET A 1 12.43 4.44 10.55
CA MET A 1 12.76 5.73 9.91
C MET A 1 12.91 6.74 11.03
N GLY A 2 13.61 7.83 10.75
CA GLY A 2 13.75 8.94 11.68
C GLY A 2 14.98 8.94 12.57
N ILE A 3 15.04 9.89 13.50
CA ILE A 3 16.21 10.12 14.34
C ILE A 3 16.50 8.88 15.20
N PRO A 4 17.64 8.20 14.99
CA PRO A 4 17.95 6.97 15.71
C PRO A 4 17.89 7.18 17.22
N ARG A 5 17.30 6.21 17.92
CA ARG A 5 17.13 6.20 19.39
C ARG A 5 16.23 7.30 19.97
N LEU A 6 15.66 8.21 19.17
CA LEU A 6 14.80 9.29 19.70
C LEU A 6 13.66 8.75 20.57
N THR A 7 12.91 7.77 20.06
CA THR A 7 11.82 7.13 20.81
C THR A 7 12.30 6.49 22.12
N ARG A 8 13.53 5.97 22.18
CA ARG A 8 14.09 5.39 23.42
C ARG A 8 14.25 6.45 24.50
N HIS A 9 14.71 7.65 24.15
CA HIS A 9 14.86 8.77 25.09
C HIS A 9 13.51 9.40 25.47
N LEU A 10 12.53 9.40 24.55
CA LEU A 10 11.25 10.06 24.77
C LEU A 10 10.17 9.15 25.39
N ARG A 11 10.29 7.82 25.26
CA ARG A 11 9.31 6.84 25.79
C ARG A 11 9.00 6.99 27.29
N PRO A 12 9.94 7.32 28.19
CA PRO A 12 9.64 7.53 29.61
C PRO A 12 8.62 8.64 29.88
N PHE A 13 8.39 9.54 28.91
CA PHE A 13 7.44 10.64 29.02
C PHE A 13 6.07 10.32 28.44
N SER A 14 5.85 9.08 27.97
CA SER A 14 4.57 8.66 27.41
C SER A 14 3.48 8.55 28.48
N GLU A 15 2.27 8.97 28.12
CA GLU A 15 1.09 8.92 28.97
C GLU A 15 0.07 7.93 28.40
N ALA A 16 -0.53 7.11 29.26
CA ALA A 16 -1.60 6.21 28.84
C ALA A 16 -2.88 7.01 28.58
N VAL A 17 -3.48 6.79 27.42
CA VAL A 17 -4.70 7.48 26.98
C VAL A 17 -5.75 6.50 26.48
N LEU A 18 -7.01 6.91 26.54
CA LEU A 18 -8.14 6.23 25.93
C LEU A 18 -8.57 6.95 24.64
N LEU A 19 -8.71 6.18 23.56
CA LEU A 19 -9.32 6.67 22.32
C LEU A 19 -10.84 6.54 22.43
N GLU A 20 -11.47 7.58 22.98
CA GLU A 20 -12.91 7.60 23.29
C GLU A 20 -13.43 9.02 23.16
N GLY A 21 -14.31 9.25 22.18
CA GLY A 21 -14.94 10.54 21.94
C GLY A 21 -16.29 10.72 22.62
N ARG A 22 -16.90 9.66 23.19
CA ARG A 22 -18.19 9.77 23.88
C ARG A 22 -17.99 10.38 25.27
N LEU A 23 -18.50 11.60 25.44
CA LEU A 23 -18.39 12.39 26.68
C LEU A 23 -18.91 11.66 27.93
N GLN A 24 -19.87 10.75 27.77
CA GLN A 24 -20.53 10.02 28.87
C GLN A 24 -19.67 8.93 29.51
N LYS A 25 -18.55 8.54 28.90
CA LYS A 25 -17.66 7.45 29.38
C LYS A 25 -16.34 7.96 29.96
N ARG A 26 -16.25 9.24 30.33
CA ARG A 26 -15.03 9.79 30.93
C ARG A 26 -14.76 9.12 32.28
N GLN A 27 -13.55 8.59 32.41
CA GLN A 27 -13.05 8.06 33.68
C GLN A 27 -12.13 9.11 34.29
N ASP A 28 -12.40 9.51 35.53
CA ASP A 28 -11.57 10.50 36.22
C ASP A 28 -10.12 10.00 36.34
N GLY A 29 -9.17 10.83 35.92
CA GLY A 29 -7.73 10.55 36.01
C GLY A 29 -7.08 9.86 34.81
N VAL A 30 -7.82 9.52 33.75
CA VAL A 30 -7.25 8.96 32.50
C VAL A 30 -7.36 9.96 31.35
N GLY A 31 -6.28 10.15 30.59
CA GLY A 31 -6.28 11.03 29.42
C GLY A 31 -7.21 10.49 28.32
N HIS A 32 -7.98 11.37 27.68
CA HIS A 32 -8.89 11.01 26.59
C HIS A 32 -8.50 11.73 25.31
N VAL A 33 -8.44 10.99 24.21
CA VAL A 33 -8.24 11.52 22.86
C VAL A 33 -9.55 11.40 22.11
N HIS A 34 -10.12 12.55 21.76
CA HIS A 34 -11.41 12.65 21.08
C HIS A 34 -11.28 12.90 19.57
N SER A 35 -10.10 13.28 19.10
CA SER A 35 -9.86 13.66 17.71
C SER A 35 -8.47 13.29 17.26
N VAL A 36 -8.36 12.77 16.03
CA VAL A 36 -7.10 12.31 15.44
C VAL A 36 -6.93 12.76 13.99
N VAL A 37 -5.69 13.05 13.63
CA VAL A 37 -5.19 13.08 12.25
C VAL A 37 -4.37 11.82 12.03
N ILE A 38 -4.52 11.17 10.87
CA ILE A 38 -3.92 9.87 10.61
C ILE A 38 -2.88 10.00 9.50
N ASP A 39 -1.68 9.53 9.78
CA ASP A 39 -0.66 9.23 8.78
C ASP A 39 -1.07 7.92 8.06
N GLY A 40 -1.57 8.07 6.83
CA GLY A 40 -2.12 6.99 6.02
C GLY A 40 -1.11 5.89 5.74
N PRO A 41 0.05 6.19 5.13
CA PRO A 41 1.10 5.20 4.87
C PRO A 41 1.49 4.42 6.13
N SER A 42 1.69 5.11 7.26
CA SER A 42 2.07 4.47 8.52
C SER A 42 0.99 3.54 9.07
N LEU A 43 -0.30 3.92 8.96
CA LEU A 43 -1.43 3.05 9.29
C LEU A 43 -1.48 1.80 8.40
N VAL A 44 -1.29 1.96 7.09
CA VAL A 44 -1.30 0.85 6.13
C VAL A 44 -0.18 -0.15 6.45
N TYR A 45 1.05 0.34 6.62
CA TYR A 45 2.18 -0.54 7.00
C TYR A 45 1.94 -1.21 8.34
N HIS A 46 1.38 -0.48 9.33
CA HIS A 46 1.03 -1.06 10.62
C HIS A 46 0.06 -2.24 10.46
N VAL A 47 -1.06 -2.05 9.74
CA VAL A 47 -2.04 -3.11 9.50
C VAL A 47 -1.43 -4.28 8.74
N PHE A 48 -0.62 -4.04 7.71
CA PHE A 48 0.09 -5.09 6.97
C PHE A 48 0.93 -5.98 7.90
N TRP A 49 1.77 -5.38 8.73
CA TRP A 49 2.64 -6.16 9.65
C TRP A 49 1.84 -6.89 10.72
N ARG A 50 0.68 -6.37 11.11
CA ARG A 50 -0.24 -7.02 12.04
C ARG A 50 -0.90 -8.25 11.41
N LEU A 51 -1.46 -8.11 10.22
CA LEU A 51 -2.00 -9.26 9.48
C LEU A 51 -0.93 -10.32 9.24
N LEU A 52 0.29 -9.91 8.91
CA LEU A 52 1.40 -10.84 8.71
C LEU A 52 1.81 -11.56 10.00
N SER A 53 1.86 -10.88 11.16
CA SER A 53 2.25 -11.50 12.43
C SER A 53 1.24 -12.53 12.95
N TRP A 54 -0.01 -12.43 12.51
CA TRP A 54 -1.09 -13.38 12.81
C TRP A 54 -1.21 -14.53 11.81
N THR A 55 -0.45 -14.52 10.72
CA THR A 55 -0.39 -15.62 9.74
C THR A 55 0.05 -16.92 10.42
N ASP A 56 -0.55 -18.06 10.02
CA ASP A 56 -0.10 -19.38 10.45
C ASP A 56 1.38 -19.55 10.07
N SER A 57 2.20 -20.00 11.03
CA SER A 57 3.63 -20.19 10.81
C SER A 57 3.94 -21.23 9.73
N ARG A 58 2.97 -22.05 9.30
CA ARG A 58 3.10 -23.01 8.20
C ARG A 58 2.82 -22.41 6.82
N THR A 59 2.19 -21.24 6.75
CA THR A 59 1.91 -20.57 5.48
C THR A 59 3.21 -19.99 4.92
N GLU A 60 3.53 -20.34 3.67
CA GLU A 60 4.68 -19.83 2.93
C GLU A 60 4.25 -18.80 1.87
N PHE A 61 5.22 -18.26 1.16
CA PHE A 61 4.95 -17.33 0.06
C PHE A 61 4.31 -18.08 -1.15
N PRO A 62 3.39 -17.47 -1.92
CA PRO A 62 2.88 -16.10 -1.79
C PRO A 62 1.79 -15.90 -0.72
N ASP A 63 1.09 -16.97 -0.31
CA ASP A 63 -0.11 -16.91 0.54
C ASP A 63 0.12 -16.30 1.93
N ALA A 64 1.37 -16.32 2.41
CA ALA A 64 1.73 -15.68 3.67
C ALA A 64 1.65 -14.15 3.61
N GLN A 65 1.94 -13.54 2.44
CA GLN A 65 1.96 -12.09 2.25
C GLN A 65 0.52 -11.54 2.20
N PRO A 66 0.12 -10.64 3.10
CA PRO A 66 -1.19 -10.00 3.01
C PRO A 66 -1.39 -9.27 1.68
N THR A 67 -2.54 -9.49 1.06
CA THR A 67 -2.96 -8.85 -0.19
C THR A 67 -3.40 -7.40 0.05
N CYS A 68 -3.44 -6.59 -1.01
CA CYS A 68 -3.99 -5.23 -0.94
C CYS A 68 -5.41 -5.19 -0.38
N SER A 69 -6.28 -6.13 -0.79
CA SER A 69 -7.66 -6.19 -0.30
C SER A 69 -7.73 -6.55 1.18
N GLU A 70 -6.87 -7.44 1.67
CA GLU A 70 -6.84 -7.80 3.09
C GLU A 70 -6.35 -6.62 3.94
N VAL A 71 -5.31 -5.92 3.50
CA VAL A 71 -4.81 -4.72 4.19
C VAL A 71 -5.86 -3.62 4.19
N SER A 72 -6.54 -3.38 3.06
CA SER A 72 -7.64 -2.40 2.96
C SER A 72 -8.79 -2.70 3.91
N CYS A 73 -9.21 -3.96 3.99
CA CYS A 73 -10.24 -4.38 4.94
C CYS A 73 -9.78 -4.20 6.40
N GLY A 74 -8.52 -4.53 6.72
CA GLY A 74 -7.95 -4.30 8.05
C GLY A 74 -7.89 -2.82 8.44
N VAL A 75 -7.54 -1.94 7.50
CA VAL A 75 -7.57 -0.48 7.70
C VAL A 75 -9.00 0.00 7.91
N MET A 76 -9.96 -0.45 7.09
CA MET A 76 -11.36 -0.12 7.26
C MET A 76 -11.88 -0.49 8.65
N ILE A 77 -11.60 -1.70 9.13
CA ILE A 77 -12.01 -2.14 10.48
C ILE A 77 -11.38 -1.26 11.56
N TYR A 78 -10.10 -0.88 11.40
CA TYR A 78 -9.42 0.04 12.33
C TYR A 78 -10.13 1.39 12.41
N LEU A 79 -10.44 2.01 11.27
CA LEU A 79 -11.12 3.31 11.19
C LEU A 79 -12.57 3.23 11.69
N LEU A 80 -13.26 2.13 11.38
CA LEU A 80 -14.60 1.85 11.86
C LEU A 80 -14.62 1.81 13.39
N LEU A 81 -13.63 1.18 14.02
CA LEU A 81 -13.54 1.14 15.47
C LEU A 81 -13.36 2.51 16.12
N LEU A 82 -12.49 3.36 15.57
CA LEU A 82 -12.35 4.74 16.03
C LEU A 82 -13.67 5.51 15.88
N THR A 83 -14.36 5.31 14.75
CA THR A 83 -15.62 5.99 14.44
C THR A 83 -16.72 5.58 15.43
N ILE A 84 -16.89 4.29 15.72
CA ILE A 84 -17.92 3.82 16.66
C ILE A 84 -17.58 4.13 18.13
N THR A 85 -16.30 4.37 18.48
CA THR A 85 -15.92 4.93 19.78
C THR A 85 -16.06 6.44 19.83
N GLY A 86 -16.64 7.07 18.80
CA GLY A 86 -16.90 8.49 18.73
C GLY A 86 -15.65 9.35 18.52
N VAL A 87 -14.49 8.75 18.24
CA VAL A 87 -13.27 9.49 17.93
C VAL A 87 -13.44 10.14 16.56
N LYS A 88 -13.29 11.47 16.51
CA LYS A 88 -13.35 12.23 15.26
C LYS A 88 -12.06 12.03 14.48
N ILE A 89 -12.16 11.57 13.24
CA ILE A 89 -11.02 11.49 12.32
C ILE A 89 -11.05 12.76 11.47
N GLU A 90 -10.13 13.68 11.74
CA GLU A 90 -10.10 14.98 11.05
C GLU A 90 -9.63 14.83 9.60
N ARG A 91 -8.52 14.10 9.39
CA ARG A 91 -7.90 13.85 8.09
C ARG A 91 -7.12 12.54 8.09
N ILE A 92 -7.01 11.91 6.92
CA ILE A 92 -6.12 10.79 6.64
C ILE A 92 -5.21 11.22 5.49
N CYS A 93 -3.94 11.50 5.78
CA CYS A 93 -3.00 12.07 4.83
C CYS A 93 -2.17 10.97 4.17
N PHE A 94 -2.06 10.99 2.85
CA PHE A 94 -1.18 10.13 2.05
C PHE A 94 -0.13 10.96 1.31
N ASP A 95 1.07 10.40 1.18
CA ASP A 95 2.18 11.00 0.44
C ASP A 95 1.81 11.18 -1.04
N GLY A 96 1.84 12.42 -1.53
CA GLY A 96 1.65 12.69 -2.96
C GLY A 96 2.90 13.17 -3.68
N ALA A 97 3.95 13.63 -2.99
CA ALA A 97 5.23 13.93 -3.62
C ALA A 97 6.39 13.80 -2.63
N LEU A 98 7.54 13.34 -3.12
CA LEU A 98 8.77 13.30 -2.32
C LEU A 98 9.65 14.51 -2.64
N PRO A 99 10.17 15.24 -1.63
CA PRO A 99 11.14 16.31 -1.84
C PRO A 99 12.40 15.82 -2.56
N SER A 100 13.04 16.70 -3.35
CA SER A 100 14.25 16.38 -4.12
C SER A 100 15.38 15.84 -3.26
N GLU A 101 15.49 16.32 -2.02
CA GLU A 101 16.56 16.01 -1.08
C GLU A 101 16.46 14.55 -0.59
N LYS A 102 15.24 13.98 -0.55
CA LYS A 102 14.96 12.60 -0.11
C LYS A 102 15.02 11.56 -1.24
N ARG A 103 15.37 11.95 -2.46
CA ARG A 103 15.50 11.02 -3.61
C ARG A 103 16.49 9.88 -3.36
N LYS A 104 17.63 10.14 -2.69
CA LYS A 104 18.59 9.09 -2.32
C LYS A 104 17.94 8.06 -1.40
N THR A 105 17.14 8.51 -0.44
CA THR A 105 16.35 7.65 0.46
C THR A 105 15.35 6.80 -0.32
N ARG A 106 14.67 7.36 -1.33
CA ARG A 106 13.78 6.60 -2.22
C ARG A 106 14.50 5.46 -2.94
N LEU A 107 15.68 5.72 -3.49
CA LEU A 107 16.49 4.70 -4.16
C LEU A 107 16.94 3.59 -3.20
N LEU A 108 17.35 3.95 -1.98
CA LEU A 108 17.71 2.97 -0.95
C LEU A 108 16.53 2.08 -0.56
N ARG A 109 15.31 2.64 -0.47
CA ARG A 109 14.07 1.86 -0.21
C ARG A 109 13.76 0.89 -1.36
N LEU A 110 13.93 1.31 -2.61
CA LEU A 110 13.77 0.43 -3.78
C LEU A 110 14.81 -0.70 -3.78
N GLU A 111 16.08 -0.39 -3.50
CA GLU A 111 17.14 -1.41 -3.41
C GLU A 111 16.90 -2.39 -2.26
N LYS A 112 16.41 -1.91 -1.11
CA LYS A 112 16.00 -2.79 -0.01
C LYS A 112 14.89 -3.75 -0.44
N SER A 113 13.88 -3.25 -1.14
CA SER A 113 12.77 -4.06 -1.67
C SER A 113 13.28 -5.11 -2.67
N ARG A 114 14.17 -4.70 -3.58
CA ARG A 114 14.83 -5.60 -4.55
C ARG A 114 15.61 -6.72 -3.86
N ARG A 115 16.40 -6.40 -2.82
CA ARG A 115 17.17 -7.38 -2.04
C ARG A 115 16.28 -8.41 -1.36
N LYS A 116 15.09 -8.04 -0.89
CA LYS A 116 14.15 -9.01 -0.28
C LYS A 116 13.68 -10.07 -1.29
N ILE A 117 13.42 -9.69 -2.53
CA ILE A 117 13.06 -10.63 -3.61
C ILE A 117 14.25 -11.51 -3.97
N GLU A 118 15.47 -10.95 -3.94
CA GLU A 118 16.70 -11.72 -4.11
C GLU A 118 16.86 -12.80 -3.03
N LEU A 119 16.69 -12.43 -1.76
CA LEU A 119 16.71 -13.37 -0.63
C LEU A 119 15.60 -14.42 -0.73
N LEU A 120 14.41 -14.05 -1.18
CA LEU A 120 13.29 -14.97 -1.38
C LEU A 120 13.64 -16.05 -2.41
N ARG A 121 14.34 -15.71 -3.49
CA ARG A 121 14.78 -16.68 -4.52
C ARG A 121 15.83 -17.67 -4.04
N LEU A 122 16.67 -17.26 -3.10
CA LEU A 122 17.68 -18.14 -2.51
C LEU A 122 17.07 -19.20 -1.58
N LYS A 123 15.82 -19.03 -1.15
CA LYS A 123 15.13 -20.04 -0.34
C LYS A 123 14.81 -21.28 -1.18
N PRO A 124 14.79 -22.49 -0.58
CA PRO A 124 14.41 -23.71 -1.28
C PRO A 124 13.02 -23.61 -1.90
N GLN A 125 12.75 -24.38 -2.95
CA GLN A 125 11.42 -24.39 -3.59
C GLN A 125 10.29 -24.81 -2.63
N SER A 126 10.59 -25.53 -1.55
CA SER A 126 9.65 -25.82 -0.46
C SER A 126 9.19 -24.59 0.34
N ALA A 127 9.87 -23.45 0.19
CA ALA A 127 9.46 -22.16 0.73
C ALA A 127 8.43 -21.44 -0.17
N LEU A 128 8.05 -22.07 -1.29
CA LEU A 128 6.88 -21.70 -2.08
C LEU A 128 5.77 -22.72 -1.77
N GLN A 129 4.56 -22.26 -1.49
CA GLN A 129 3.44 -23.20 -1.28
C GLN A 129 2.84 -23.66 -2.60
N ASN A 130 2.42 -24.92 -2.62
CA ASN A 130 1.37 -25.36 -3.52
C ASN A 130 0.06 -24.82 -2.95
N SER A 131 -0.59 -23.88 -3.66
CA SER A 131 -1.95 -23.49 -3.30
C SER A 131 -2.83 -24.73 -3.38
N SER A 132 -3.24 -25.28 -2.23
CA SER A 132 -4.25 -26.34 -2.12
C SER A 132 -5.62 -25.74 -2.38
N GLY A 133 -5.81 -25.22 -3.60
CA GLY A 133 -6.88 -24.29 -3.93
C GLY A 133 -6.69 -22.95 -3.21
N TYR A 134 -7.17 -21.88 -3.83
CA TYR A 134 -7.38 -20.63 -3.10
C TYR A 134 -8.38 -20.92 -1.97
N SER A 135 -7.90 -21.10 -0.73
CA SER A 135 -8.74 -21.35 0.44
C SER A 135 -9.41 -20.05 0.90
N GLY A 136 -10.14 -19.39 0.00
CA GLY A 136 -10.96 -18.22 0.29
C GLY A 136 -10.18 -17.00 0.81
N LYS A 137 -10.89 -15.88 0.91
CA LYS A 137 -10.41 -14.65 1.55
C LYS A 137 -10.05 -14.97 3.00
N ARG A 138 -8.83 -14.64 3.47
CA ARG A 138 -8.45 -14.80 4.88
C ARG A 138 -9.45 -14.04 5.74
N ALA A 139 -10.08 -14.71 6.70
CA ALA A 139 -10.99 -14.05 7.62
C ALA A 139 -10.20 -13.02 8.46
N ILE A 140 -10.53 -11.74 8.30
CA ILE A 140 -9.90 -10.67 9.06
C ILE A 140 -10.70 -10.50 10.34
N ALA A 141 -10.16 -11.04 11.43
CA ALA A 141 -10.72 -10.87 12.76
C ALA A 141 -10.13 -9.63 13.44
N LEU A 142 -10.85 -9.09 14.42
CA LEU A 142 -10.45 -7.88 15.12
C LEU A 142 -9.09 -8.01 15.83
N GLU A 143 -8.85 -9.16 16.45
CA GLU A 143 -7.60 -9.49 17.13
C GLU A 143 -6.39 -9.36 16.20
N ASN A 144 -6.55 -9.70 14.92
CA ASN A 144 -5.48 -9.62 13.94
C ASN A 144 -5.03 -8.17 13.69
N ILE A 145 -5.88 -7.19 14.00
CA ILE A 145 -5.63 -5.76 13.76
C ILE A 145 -5.19 -5.08 15.05
N LEU A 146 -5.91 -5.27 16.16
CA LEU A 146 -5.74 -4.50 17.40
C LEU A 146 -5.16 -5.29 18.59
N GLN A 147 -4.82 -6.58 18.44
CA GLN A 147 -3.98 -7.30 19.42
C GLN A 147 -2.54 -7.55 18.96
N GLY A 148 -1.59 -7.16 19.80
CA GLY A 148 -0.15 -7.33 19.57
C GLY A 148 0.30 -8.77 19.53
N ARG A 149 0.96 -9.14 18.43
CA ARG A 149 1.70 -10.40 18.29
C ARG A 149 3.06 -10.14 17.66
N ALA A 150 4.10 -10.76 18.22
CA ALA A 150 5.45 -10.69 17.68
C ALA A 150 5.49 -11.32 16.28
N LEU A 151 6.15 -10.65 15.34
CA LEU A 151 6.35 -11.17 14.00
C LEU A 151 7.23 -12.43 14.06
N PRO A 152 6.78 -13.58 13.51
CA PRO A 152 7.63 -14.74 13.39
C PRO A 152 8.89 -14.42 12.57
N ALA A 153 10.07 -14.79 13.08
CA ALA A 153 11.36 -14.44 12.48
C ALA A 153 11.50 -14.81 10.99
N ARG A 154 10.81 -15.87 10.57
CA ARG A 154 10.79 -16.34 9.17
C ARG A 154 10.22 -15.33 8.17
N TYR A 155 9.40 -14.39 8.64
CA TYR A 155 8.75 -13.36 7.84
C TYR A 155 9.46 -12.00 7.87
N ASN A 156 10.56 -11.86 8.60
CA ASN A 156 11.32 -10.61 8.68
C ASN A 156 11.80 -10.12 7.31
N ASP A 157 12.19 -11.06 6.44
CA ASP A 157 12.72 -10.78 5.11
C ASP A 157 11.67 -10.96 4.00
N LEU A 158 10.39 -11.16 4.36
CA LEU A 158 9.32 -11.25 3.37
C LEU A 158 9.21 -9.90 2.63
N PRO A 159 9.09 -9.90 1.29
CA PRO A 159 8.79 -8.66 0.56
C PRO A 159 7.48 -8.06 1.07
N GLU A 160 7.40 -6.74 1.18
CA GLU A 160 6.13 -6.03 1.38
C GLU A 160 5.31 -6.04 0.09
N ASN A 161 3.99 -5.87 0.20
CA ASN A 161 3.16 -5.63 -0.98
C ASN A 161 3.40 -4.17 -1.48
N PRO A 162 3.93 -3.96 -2.69
CA PRO A 162 4.30 -2.62 -3.17
C PRO A 162 3.11 -1.67 -3.43
N PHE A 163 1.89 -2.21 -3.51
CA PHE A 163 0.68 -1.45 -3.87
C PHE A 163 -0.35 -1.34 -2.76
N MET A 164 -0.09 -1.86 -1.57
CA MET A 164 -1.06 -1.78 -0.46
C MET A 164 -1.39 -0.33 -0.08
N VAL A 165 -0.43 0.60 -0.09
CA VAL A 165 -0.66 2.01 0.23
C VAL A 165 -1.58 2.68 -0.80
N PRO A 166 -1.26 2.69 -2.11
CA PRO A 166 -2.15 3.30 -3.10
C PRO A 166 -3.50 2.58 -3.22
N ALA A 167 -3.55 1.25 -3.05
CA ALA A 167 -4.81 0.51 -3.07
C ALA A 167 -5.72 0.87 -1.88
N VAL A 168 -5.17 1.05 -0.67
CA VAL A 168 -5.95 1.50 0.50
C VAL A 168 -6.46 2.92 0.28
N PHE A 169 -5.62 3.83 -0.23
CA PHE A 169 -6.06 5.19 -0.55
C PHE A 169 -7.27 5.20 -1.48
N GLU A 170 -7.18 4.45 -2.58
CA GLU A 170 -8.27 4.30 -3.55
C GLU A 170 -9.52 3.67 -2.93
N ASP A 171 -9.37 2.62 -2.13
CA ASP A 171 -10.50 1.94 -1.49
C ASP A 171 -11.21 2.84 -0.46
N LEU A 172 -10.48 3.68 0.29
CA LEU A 172 -11.06 4.65 1.20
C LEU A 172 -11.88 5.73 0.47
N LYS A 173 -11.51 6.04 -0.78
CA LYS A 173 -12.23 6.97 -1.65
C LYS A 173 -13.45 6.34 -2.30
N LEU A 174 -13.35 5.10 -2.78
CA LEU A 174 -14.27 4.54 -3.77
C LEU A 174 -14.93 3.22 -3.38
N ARG A 175 -14.34 2.44 -2.46
CA ARG A 175 -14.83 1.09 -2.13
C ARG A 175 -15.68 1.06 -0.88
N TRP A 176 -15.25 1.75 0.17
CA TRP A 176 -15.85 1.62 1.51
C TRP A 176 -17.10 2.49 1.68
N ASN A 177 -18.14 2.14 0.92
CA ASN A 177 -19.51 2.61 1.11
C ASN A 177 -20.19 1.90 2.30
N LYS A 178 -21.37 2.37 2.70
CA LYS A 178 -22.10 1.80 3.85
C LYS A 178 -22.36 0.30 3.71
N GLU A 179 -22.75 -0.16 2.53
CA GLU A 179 -23.09 -1.57 2.27
C GLU A 179 -21.86 -2.48 2.41
N ASN A 180 -20.75 -2.11 1.78
CA ASN A 180 -19.49 -2.84 1.82
C ASN A 180 -18.91 -2.87 3.24
N ILE A 181 -19.00 -1.75 3.98
CA ILE A 181 -18.58 -1.69 5.39
C ILE A 181 -19.42 -2.64 6.23
N VAL A 182 -20.75 -2.61 6.13
CA VAL A 182 -21.64 -3.48 6.92
C VAL A 182 -21.39 -4.95 6.62
N THR A 183 -21.19 -5.29 5.35
CA THR A 183 -20.90 -6.67 4.92
C THR A 183 -19.59 -7.16 5.54
N ALA A 184 -18.50 -6.41 5.39
CA ALA A 184 -17.20 -6.79 5.95
C ALA A 184 -17.18 -6.77 7.49
N ALA A 185 -17.86 -5.81 8.12
CA ALA A 185 -17.93 -5.69 9.58
C ALA A 185 -18.79 -6.78 10.23
N ARG A 186 -19.77 -7.34 9.53
CA ARG A 186 -20.54 -8.48 10.02
C ARG A 186 -19.63 -9.67 10.31
N ASP A 187 -18.72 -9.96 9.39
CA ASP A 187 -17.78 -11.07 9.49
C ASP A 187 -16.68 -10.80 10.52
N ALA A 188 -16.18 -9.57 10.59
CA ALA A 188 -15.05 -9.21 11.44
C ALA A 188 -15.40 -8.82 12.89
N LEU A 189 -16.56 -8.18 13.10
CA LEU A 189 -16.94 -7.56 14.39
C LEU A 189 -18.22 -8.13 15.00
N TYR A 190 -18.90 -9.07 14.31
CA TYR A 190 -20.20 -9.63 14.70
C TYR A 190 -21.30 -8.56 14.93
N MET A 191 -21.20 -7.43 14.22
CA MET A 191 -22.16 -6.32 14.32
C MET A 191 -23.23 -6.42 13.23
N GLN A 192 -24.51 -6.47 13.63
CA GLN A 192 -25.64 -6.59 12.69
C GLN A 192 -26.10 -5.24 12.12
N SER A 193 -25.92 -4.14 12.87
CA SER A 193 -26.30 -2.79 12.45
C SER A 193 -25.25 -1.78 12.90
N ILE A 194 -24.80 -0.93 11.98
CA ILE A 194 -23.84 0.14 12.23
C ILE A 194 -24.43 1.42 11.66
N GLU A 195 -24.59 2.42 12.50
CA GLU A 195 -24.99 3.76 12.06
C GLU A 195 -23.74 4.51 11.57
N ILE A 196 -23.55 4.50 10.25
CA ILE A 196 -22.43 5.18 9.59
C ILE A 196 -22.94 5.86 8.31
N LYS A 197 -22.34 7.01 7.98
CA LYS A 197 -22.59 7.71 6.72
C LYS A 197 -22.10 6.87 5.54
N ASP A 198 -22.68 7.10 4.38
CA ASP A 198 -22.12 6.53 3.16
C ASP A 198 -20.77 7.18 2.85
N PHE A 199 -19.80 6.38 2.40
CA PHE A 199 -18.41 6.80 2.18
C PHE A 199 -17.81 7.67 3.30
N PRO A 200 -17.81 7.20 4.56
CA PRO A 200 -17.54 8.03 5.74
C PRO A 200 -16.13 8.64 5.77
N TRP A 201 -15.18 8.07 5.02
CA TRP A 201 -13.78 8.50 4.99
C TRP A 201 -13.34 9.13 3.65
N ALA A 202 -14.19 9.16 2.63
CA ALA A 202 -13.78 9.61 1.29
C ALA A 202 -13.35 11.08 1.30
N ASP A 203 -14.14 11.98 1.90
CA ASP A 203 -13.86 13.43 1.90
C ASP A 203 -12.67 13.82 2.78
N ILE A 204 -12.35 12.99 3.78
CA ILE A 204 -11.28 13.27 4.75
C ILE A 204 -9.96 12.56 4.41
N THR A 205 -9.97 11.64 3.44
CA THR A 205 -8.77 11.00 2.91
C THR A 205 -8.17 11.89 1.82
N VAL A 206 -6.91 12.30 1.96
CA VAL A 206 -6.29 13.29 1.06
C VAL A 206 -4.90 12.86 0.63
N MET A 207 -4.63 13.00 -0.67
CA MET A 207 -3.30 12.91 -1.24
C MET A 207 -2.67 14.30 -1.15
N VAL A 208 -1.64 14.47 -0.34
CA VAL A 208 -1.03 15.78 -0.09
C VAL A 208 0.06 16.06 -1.13
N PRO A 209 0.34 17.32 -1.52
CA PRO A 209 1.33 17.64 -2.57
C PRO A 209 2.79 17.50 -2.10
N GLY A 210 3.03 16.68 -1.08
CA GLY A 210 4.31 16.49 -0.42
C GLY A 210 4.25 15.23 0.45
N GLU A 211 5.04 15.24 1.53
CA GLU A 211 5.03 14.16 2.54
C GLU A 211 3.86 14.31 3.51
N ALA A 212 3.23 13.19 3.86
CA ALA A 212 2.11 13.15 4.79
C ALA A 212 2.47 13.71 6.17
N ASP A 213 3.71 13.57 6.63
CA ASP A 213 4.18 13.98 7.96
C ASP A 213 3.90 15.46 8.23
N ALA A 214 4.41 16.34 7.36
CA ALA A 214 4.30 17.78 7.55
C ALA A 214 2.83 18.24 7.48
N TYR A 215 2.01 17.62 6.64
CA TYR A 215 0.56 17.90 6.57
C TYR A 215 -0.20 17.35 7.78
N CYS A 216 0.18 16.19 8.31
CA CYS A 216 -0.38 15.65 9.54
C CYS A 216 -0.14 16.62 10.71
N ALA A 217 1.09 17.12 10.84
CA ALA A 217 1.44 18.14 11.84
C ALA A 217 0.60 19.41 11.68
N TYR A 218 0.48 19.92 10.45
CA TYR A 218 -0.33 21.10 10.15
C TYR A 218 -1.80 20.91 10.55
N PHE A 219 -2.46 19.84 10.11
CA PHE A 219 -3.86 19.59 10.44
C PHE A 219 -4.07 19.35 11.94
N ALA A 220 -3.13 18.66 12.60
CA ALA A 220 -3.18 18.45 14.05
C ALA A 220 -3.11 19.78 14.81
N LYS A 221 -2.20 20.68 14.42
CA LYS A 221 -2.09 22.03 14.99
C LYS A 221 -3.35 22.85 14.78
N CYS A 222 -3.92 22.85 13.57
CA CYS A 222 -5.14 23.61 13.26
C CYS A 222 -6.38 23.09 13.99
N THR A 223 -6.47 21.78 14.21
CA THR A 223 -7.65 21.15 14.84
C THR A 223 -7.47 20.84 16.33
N ASN A 224 -6.28 21.08 16.89
CA ASN A 224 -5.88 20.65 18.23
C ASN A 224 -6.08 19.12 18.44
N SER A 225 -5.73 18.34 17.42
CA SER A 225 -5.91 16.88 17.42
C SER A 225 -4.59 16.15 17.67
N SER A 226 -4.68 14.88 18.07
CA SER A 226 -3.52 13.99 18.14
C SER A 226 -3.21 13.39 16.75
N ILE A 227 -1.97 12.95 16.52
CA ILE A 227 -1.57 12.25 15.30
C ILE A 227 -1.39 10.77 15.58
N LEU A 228 -2.01 9.92 14.77
CA LEU A 228 -1.75 8.48 14.75
C LEU A 228 -0.68 8.17 13.70
N THR A 229 0.49 7.72 14.16
CA THR A 229 1.61 7.31 13.30
C THR A 229 2.57 6.39 14.07
N ASN A 230 3.48 5.70 13.39
CA ASN A 230 4.67 5.10 13.98
C ASN A 230 5.96 5.88 13.68
N ASP A 231 5.90 7.00 12.94
CA ASP A 231 7.07 7.84 12.71
C ASP A 231 7.29 8.79 13.90
N SER A 232 8.47 8.68 14.52
CA SER A 232 8.83 9.50 15.67
C SER A 232 9.27 10.91 15.29
N ASP A 233 9.67 11.13 14.04
CA ASP A 233 10.11 12.46 13.58
C ASP A 233 8.98 13.48 13.61
N LEU A 234 7.73 13.01 13.56
CA LEU A 234 6.53 13.83 13.75
C LEU A 234 6.48 14.57 15.10
N LEU A 235 7.24 14.12 16.12
CA LEU A 235 7.38 14.85 17.39
C LEU A 235 8.19 16.15 17.28
N LEU A 236 8.93 16.31 16.19
CA LEU A 236 9.81 17.45 15.93
C LEU A 236 9.08 18.58 15.23
N HIS A 237 7.91 18.31 14.64
CA HIS A 237 7.04 19.34 14.10
C HIS A 237 6.23 20.03 15.20
N ASP A 238 5.82 21.26 14.95
CA ASP A 238 4.90 21.98 15.82
C ASP A 238 3.47 21.42 15.70
N LEU A 239 3.07 20.61 16.68
CA LEU A 239 1.74 20.01 16.77
C LEU A 239 0.71 20.93 17.46
N GLY A 240 1.11 22.13 17.88
CA GLY A 240 0.31 23.02 18.71
C GLY A 240 0.26 22.60 20.19
N PRO A 241 -0.39 23.40 21.04
CA PRO A 241 -0.31 23.25 22.50
C PRO A 241 -1.00 22.00 23.05
N ARG A 242 -1.99 21.46 22.31
CA ARG A 242 -2.73 20.24 22.66
C ARG A 242 -2.42 19.06 21.75
N GLY A 243 -1.61 19.27 20.71
CA GLY A 243 -1.19 18.21 19.83
C GLY A 243 -0.35 17.17 20.55
N SER A 244 -0.55 15.91 20.19
CA SER A 244 0.23 14.81 20.70
C SER A 244 0.35 13.72 19.66
N LEU A 245 1.41 12.93 19.75
CA LEU A 245 1.61 11.74 18.93
C LEU A 245 1.01 10.54 19.66
N ILE A 246 0.42 9.60 18.91
CA ILE A 246 -0.06 8.33 19.41
C ILE A 246 0.53 7.24 18.51
N PHE A 247 1.35 6.38 19.10
CA PHE A 247 1.98 5.33 18.32
C PHE A 247 0.97 4.25 17.96
N LEU A 248 0.80 3.96 16.66
CA LEU A 248 -0.10 2.91 16.19
C LEU A 248 0.21 1.55 16.84
N ASN A 249 1.49 1.24 17.02
CA ASN A 249 1.93 0.00 17.69
C ASN A 249 1.55 -0.11 19.18
N SER A 250 1.13 0.99 19.80
CA SER A 250 0.68 1.04 21.19
C SER A 250 -0.83 0.92 21.34
N VAL A 251 -1.56 0.98 20.22
CA VAL A 251 -3.02 0.92 20.22
C VAL A 251 -3.47 -0.52 20.42
N GLU A 252 -4.20 -0.76 21.51
CA GLU A 252 -4.70 -2.07 21.90
C GLU A 252 -6.18 -2.00 22.32
N VAL A 253 -6.94 -3.04 22.00
CA VAL A 253 -8.31 -3.20 22.52
C VAL A 253 -8.25 -3.98 23.83
N VAL A 254 -8.86 -3.42 24.87
CA VAL A 254 -9.04 -4.05 26.18
C VAL A 254 -10.53 -4.27 26.44
N GLY A 255 -10.85 -5.41 27.08
CA GLY A 255 -12.25 -5.76 27.41
C GLY A 255 -13.06 -6.22 26.19
N TRP A 256 -12.41 -6.90 25.24
CA TRP A 256 -13.14 -7.49 24.12
C TRP A 256 -13.89 -8.75 24.57
N ASP A 257 -15.21 -8.61 24.66
CA ASP A 257 -16.16 -9.70 24.74
C ASP A 257 -17.14 -9.57 23.56
N PRO A 258 -17.25 -10.58 22.66
CA PRO A 258 -18.24 -10.61 21.59
C PRO A 258 -19.68 -10.36 22.08
N HIS A 259 -19.99 -10.80 23.30
CA HIS A 259 -21.32 -10.69 23.90
C HIS A 259 -21.53 -9.38 24.67
N ARG A 260 -20.48 -8.59 24.94
CA ARG A 260 -20.55 -7.30 25.64
C ARG A 260 -19.77 -6.20 24.90
N PRO A 261 -20.17 -5.85 23.67
CA PRO A 261 -19.46 -4.87 22.84
C PRO A 261 -19.39 -3.47 23.47
N SER A 262 -20.28 -3.15 24.40
CA SER A 262 -20.35 -1.87 25.11
C SER A 262 -19.19 -1.63 26.09
N GLU A 263 -18.43 -2.66 26.49
CA GLU A 263 -17.31 -2.57 27.44
C GLU A 263 -15.95 -2.38 26.77
N ARG A 264 -15.92 -2.39 25.44
CA ARG A 264 -14.69 -2.25 24.65
C ARG A 264 -14.04 -0.89 24.91
N GLN A 265 -12.76 -0.91 25.26
CA GLN A 265 -11.93 0.28 25.39
C GLN A 265 -10.72 0.16 24.45
N ILE A 266 -10.39 1.26 23.78
CA ILE A 266 -9.17 1.35 22.98
C ILE A 266 -8.16 2.16 23.78
N ARG A 267 -7.06 1.51 24.19
CA ARG A 267 -5.96 2.12 24.94
C ARG A 267 -4.80 2.41 24.01
N ALA A 268 -4.06 3.47 24.28
CA ALA A 268 -2.84 3.80 23.55
C ALA A 268 -1.85 4.56 24.45
N MET A 269 -0.63 4.72 23.95
CA MET A 269 0.38 5.57 24.55
C MET A 269 0.52 6.87 23.73
N SER A 270 0.43 8.00 24.42
CA SER A 270 0.55 9.33 23.81
C SER A 270 1.82 10.06 24.27
N LEU A 271 2.40 10.85 23.37
CA LEU A 271 3.55 11.72 23.61
C LEU A 271 3.21 13.14 23.16
N SER A 272 3.18 14.09 24.09
CA SER A 272 2.99 15.51 23.77
C SER A 272 4.35 16.23 23.72
N PRO A 273 4.72 16.85 22.58
CA PRO A 273 5.94 17.64 22.48
C PRO A 273 6.06 18.71 23.59
N ALA A 274 5.00 19.47 23.84
CA ALA A 274 5.00 20.49 24.90
C ALA A 274 5.27 19.91 26.30
N LEU A 275 4.68 18.74 26.60
CA LEU A 275 4.86 18.07 27.89
C LEU A 275 6.27 17.48 28.03
N ILE A 276 6.81 16.91 26.95
CA ILE A 276 8.17 16.38 26.90
C ILE A 276 9.17 17.50 27.12
N ALA A 277 9.07 18.61 26.38
CA ALA A 277 9.96 19.77 26.53
C ALA A 277 9.98 20.27 27.97
N ARG A 278 8.79 20.46 28.57
CA ARG A 278 8.62 20.89 29.96
C ARG A 278 9.24 19.90 30.97
N ARG A 279 9.05 18.59 30.78
CA ARG A 279 9.55 17.56 31.71
C ARG A 279 11.06 17.32 31.57
N LEU A 280 11.60 17.46 30.36
CA LEU A 280 13.04 17.42 30.11
C LEU A 280 13.76 18.70 30.56
N GLY A 281 13.02 19.80 30.70
CA GLY A 281 13.60 21.12 31.00
C GLY A 281 14.35 21.69 29.79
N VAL A 282 13.91 21.38 28.57
CA VAL A 282 14.43 21.96 27.32
C VAL A 282 13.43 22.95 26.74
N THR A 283 13.93 23.99 26.08
CA THR A 283 13.10 25.00 25.41
C THR A 283 12.43 24.46 24.15
N ASP A 284 13.14 23.63 23.39
CA ASP A 284 12.68 23.04 22.13
C ASP A 284 13.22 21.59 21.96
N ILE A 285 12.34 20.67 21.56
CA ILE A 285 12.69 19.28 21.26
C ILE A 285 13.56 19.19 20.00
N LEU A 286 13.43 20.12 19.05
CA LEU A 286 14.26 20.14 17.85
C LEU A 286 15.75 20.21 18.20
N ARG A 287 16.12 21.03 19.19
CA ARG A 287 17.51 21.12 19.61
C ARG A 287 17.99 19.83 20.28
N PHE A 288 17.18 19.27 21.18
CA PHE A 288 17.48 17.97 21.80
C PHE A 288 17.71 16.87 20.73
N ALA A 289 16.86 16.86 19.70
CA ALA A 289 16.93 15.93 18.59
C ALA A 289 18.17 16.12 17.71
N PHE A 290 18.56 17.38 17.45
CA PHE A 290 19.80 17.71 16.75
C PHE A 290 21.05 17.23 17.50
N GLU A 291 21.09 17.46 18.82
CA GLU A 291 22.19 16.98 19.67
C GLU A 291 22.25 15.45 19.67
N LEU A 292 21.11 14.75 19.70
CA LEU A 292 21.07 13.29 19.60
C LEU A 292 21.57 12.79 18.24
N LYS A 293 21.21 13.47 17.15
CA LYS A 293 21.72 13.14 15.80
C LYS A 293 23.23 13.32 15.70
N THR A 294 23.77 14.35 16.36
CA THR A 294 25.20 14.68 16.34
C THR A 294 26.01 13.83 17.32
N HIS A 295 25.40 13.44 18.44
CA HIS A 295 26.00 12.64 19.51
C HIS A 295 25.10 11.44 19.86
N PRO A 296 25.04 10.41 18.99
CA PRO A 296 24.12 9.29 19.17
C PRO A 296 24.30 8.52 20.48
N ASP A 297 25.52 8.49 21.02
CA ASP A 297 25.89 7.72 22.21
C ASP A 297 25.74 8.51 23.53
N ALA A 298 25.37 9.78 23.46
CA ALA A 298 25.18 10.62 24.64
C ALA A 298 23.95 10.18 25.47
N GLY A 299 24.07 10.30 26.80
CA GLY A 299 22.96 10.05 27.72
C GLY A 299 21.94 11.20 27.72
N THR A 300 20.70 10.95 28.18
CA THR A 300 19.64 11.98 28.21
C THR A 300 20.05 13.25 28.95
N ALA A 301 20.73 13.15 30.09
CA ALA A 301 21.16 14.32 30.86
C ALA A 301 22.19 15.18 30.12
N GLU A 302 23.14 14.54 29.42
CA GLU A 302 24.13 15.24 28.59
C GLU A 302 23.47 15.93 27.40
N LEU A 303 22.51 15.25 26.73
CA LEU A 303 21.74 15.83 25.64
C LEU A 303 20.93 17.05 26.08
N VAL A 304 20.28 17.00 27.25
CA VAL A 304 19.57 18.15 27.84
C VAL A 304 20.53 19.29 28.14
N GLN A 305 21.69 18.99 28.73
CA GLN A 305 22.71 20.01 28.99
C GLN A 305 23.16 20.69 27.69
N ARG A 306 23.52 19.93 26.66
CA ARG A 306 23.93 20.45 25.35
C ARG A 306 22.83 21.29 24.69
N ALA A 307 21.58 20.81 24.76
CA ALA A 307 20.44 21.52 24.20
C ALA A 307 20.23 22.89 24.86
N ASN A 308 20.49 23.01 26.16
CA ASN A 308 20.29 24.25 26.93
C ASN A 308 21.54 25.17 26.99
N SER A 309 22.75 24.62 26.95
CA SER A 309 24.01 25.39 27.02
C SER A 309 24.33 26.16 25.73
N SER A 310 23.57 25.91 24.66
CA SER A 310 23.83 26.45 23.33
C SER A 310 23.21 27.84 23.07
N CYS A 311 22.56 28.46 24.08
CA CYS A 311 21.86 29.74 23.98
C CYS A 311 22.75 30.96 23.67
N GLU A 312 24.06 30.88 23.79
CA GLU A 312 24.98 32.01 23.55
C GLU A 312 25.92 31.71 22.37
N GLY A 313 25.36 31.69 21.14
CA GLY A 313 26.15 31.72 19.89
C GLY A 313 25.97 30.54 18.91
N SER A 314 25.27 29.47 19.29
CA SER A 314 25.12 28.25 18.45
C SER A 314 23.83 28.19 17.62
N GLU A 315 22.90 29.15 17.75
CA GLU A 315 21.66 29.18 16.94
C GLU A 315 21.94 29.31 15.43
N ASN A 316 23.15 29.73 15.04
CA ASN A 316 23.54 30.01 13.66
C ASN A 316 24.50 28.98 13.04
N THR A 317 24.67 27.77 13.61
CA THR A 317 25.45 26.76 12.89
C THR A 317 24.69 26.33 11.63
N PRO A 318 25.34 26.32 10.45
CA PRO A 318 24.67 25.98 9.19
C PRO A 318 24.08 24.56 9.23
N GLU A 319 24.66 23.66 10.01
CA GLU A 319 24.17 22.30 10.21
C GLU A 319 22.86 22.25 11.00
N TYR A 320 22.71 23.08 12.03
CA TYR A 320 21.45 23.17 12.78
C TYR A 320 20.36 23.83 11.95
N GLN A 321 20.69 24.89 11.21
CA GLN A 321 19.77 25.56 10.29
C GLN A 321 19.26 24.61 9.19
N ALA A 322 20.17 23.84 8.58
CA ALA A 322 19.79 22.81 7.61
C ALA A 322 18.92 21.70 8.24
N PHE A 323 19.15 21.36 9.51
CA PHE A 323 18.34 20.38 10.24
C PHE A 323 16.92 20.88 10.53
N ILE A 324 16.76 22.10 11.07
CA ILE A 324 15.44 22.62 11.43
C ILE A 324 14.60 22.95 10.20
N GLN A 325 15.23 23.27 9.07
CA GLN A 325 14.54 23.58 7.82
C GLN A 325 13.58 22.45 7.40
N GLU A 326 13.94 21.17 7.62
CA GLU A 326 13.08 20.02 7.32
C GLU A 326 11.75 20.05 8.11
N TYR A 327 11.77 20.56 9.34
CA TYR A 327 10.60 20.57 10.23
C TYR A 327 9.85 21.90 10.26
N GLN A 328 10.52 22.98 9.86
CA GLN A 328 10.01 24.35 9.81
C GLN A 328 9.53 24.79 8.43
N GLN A 329 9.80 24.01 7.38
CA GLN A 329 9.36 24.33 6.01
C GLN A 329 7.88 24.69 6.01
N SER A 330 7.62 25.98 5.81
CA SER A 330 6.26 26.50 5.68
C SER A 330 5.61 25.82 4.50
N MET A 331 4.39 25.33 4.69
CA MET A 331 3.50 24.91 3.61
C MET A 331 3.38 26.06 2.61
N HIS A 332 4.23 26.09 1.60
CA HIS A 332 4.33 27.21 0.68
C HIS A 332 3.09 27.20 -0.22
N GLY A 333 2.16 28.12 0.05
CA GLY A 333 1.24 28.69 -0.93
C GLY A 333 0.09 27.84 -1.44
N PHE A 334 -0.09 26.58 -1.03
CA PHE A 334 -1.30 25.82 -1.36
C PHE A 334 -2.30 25.95 -0.21
N GLU A 335 -3.26 26.89 -0.36
CA GLU A 335 -4.41 26.92 0.54
C GLU A 335 -5.09 25.54 0.49
N ALA A 336 -5.37 24.98 1.67
CA ALA A 336 -6.03 23.67 1.83
C ALA A 336 -7.39 23.55 1.08
N THR A 337 -7.93 24.67 0.60
CA THR A 337 -9.12 24.81 -0.23
C THR A 337 -8.99 24.21 -1.64
N ASN A 338 -7.78 24.11 -2.22
CA ASN A 338 -7.59 23.57 -3.58
C ASN A 338 -7.27 22.06 -3.63
N LEU A 339 -7.18 21.37 -2.48
CA LEU A 339 -6.89 19.93 -2.45
C LEU A 339 -8.08 19.05 -2.91
N GLN A 340 -9.29 19.61 -2.94
CA GLN A 340 -10.51 18.88 -3.32
C GLN A 340 -10.71 18.76 -4.83
N SER A 341 -10.02 19.57 -5.65
CA SER A 341 -10.12 19.57 -7.11
C SER A 341 -8.97 18.82 -7.80
N LEU A 342 -8.12 18.12 -7.04
CA LEU A 342 -7.03 17.34 -7.60
C LEU A 342 -7.56 16.06 -8.27
N PRO A 343 -7.00 15.66 -9.42
CA PRO A 343 -7.31 14.36 -10.02
C PRO A 343 -7.04 13.22 -9.03
N HIS A 344 -7.81 12.14 -9.12
CA HIS A 344 -7.68 10.95 -8.26
C HIS A 344 -6.43 10.15 -8.66
N LEU A 345 -5.26 10.69 -8.34
CA LEU A 345 -3.96 10.09 -8.63
C LEU A 345 -3.54 9.18 -7.47
N ASP A 346 -2.93 8.05 -7.79
CA ASP A 346 -2.21 7.28 -6.78
C ASP A 346 -0.86 7.93 -6.44
N ALA A 347 -0.25 7.53 -5.32
CA ALA A 347 0.96 8.17 -4.79
C ALA A 347 2.12 8.31 -5.81
N ARG A 348 2.32 7.32 -6.71
CA ARG A 348 3.43 7.36 -7.69
C ARG A 348 3.13 8.31 -8.83
N VAL A 349 1.89 8.27 -9.32
CA VAL A 349 1.44 9.16 -10.40
C VAL A 349 1.34 10.60 -9.89
N SER A 350 0.87 10.80 -8.66
CA SER A 350 0.88 12.08 -7.96
C SER A 350 2.30 12.64 -7.86
N GLU A 351 3.30 11.83 -7.49
CA GLU A 351 4.68 12.32 -7.36
C GLU A 351 5.25 12.77 -8.71
N LEU A 352 4.90 12.08 -9.79
CA LEU A 352 5.28 12.53 -11.13
C LEU A 352 4.54 13.81 -11.51
N PHE A 353 3.25 13.90 -11.25
CA PHE A 353 2.43 15.07 -11.52
C PHE A 353 2.96 16.33 -10.82
N TRP A 354 3.31 16.25 -9.54
CA TRP A 354 3.86 17.38 -8.79
C TRP A 354 5.25 17.82 -9.26
N GLN A 355 6.04 16.93 -9.89
CA GLN A 355 7.27 17.36 -10.56
C GLN A 355 7.00 18.25 -11.78
N PHE A 356 5.84 18.14 -12.42
CA PHE A 356 5.42 19.05 -13.49
C PHE A 356 4.80 20.34 -12.94
N GLU A 357 3.90 20.24 -11.96
CA GLU A 357 3.21 21.41 -11.39
C GLU A 357 4.14 22.30 -10.56
N TRP A 358 5.05 21.69 -9.79
CA TRP A 358 5.89 22.39 -8.82
C TRP A 358 7.36 21.99 -8.97
N ARG A 359 7.96 22.47 -10.06
CA ARG A 359 9.34 22.14 -10.44
C ARG A 359 10.38 22.53 -9.41
N GLN A 360 10.23 23.70 -8.79
CA GLN A 360 11.23 24.25 -7.88
C GLN A 360 11.40 23.44 -6.59
N GLY A 361 10.33 22.75 -6.13
CA GLY A 361 10.36 21.96 -4.89
C GLY A 361 10.48 20.44 -5.09
N HIS A 362 10.15 19.93 -6.29
CA HIS A 362 10.15 18.47 -6.51
C HIS A 362 11.02 18.01 -7.67
N MET A 363 11.39 18.87 -8.63
CA MET A 363 12.10 18.48 -9.85
C MET A 363 13.58 18.88 -9.79
N VAL A 364 14.48 17.94 -10.14
CA VAL A 364 15.91 18.23 -10.36
C VAL A 364 16.06 18.97 -11.71
N PRO A 365 17.12 19.79 -11.90
CA PRO A 365 17.31 20.57 -13.14
C PRO A 365 17.29 19.76 -14.45
N ASP A 366 17.56 18.45 -14.42
CA ASP A 366 17.74 17.63 -15.62
C ASP A 366 16.44 17.02 -16.19
N ALA A 367 15.64 16.30 -15.38
CA ALA A 367 14.41 15.64 -15.84
C ALA A 367 13.50 15.16 -14.69
N PRO A 368 12.18 14.99 -14.95
CA PRO A 368 11.27 14.31 -14.03
C PRO A 368 11.62 12.84 -13.85
N HIS A 369 11.34 12.31 -12.66
CA HIS A 369 11.62 10.94 -12.26
C HIS A 369 10.33 10.18 -11.99
N MET A 370 10.24 8.94 -12.49
CA MET A 370 9.19 7.99 -12.13
C MET A 370 9.81 6.77 -11.45
N TYR A 371 9.31 6.42 -10.27
CA TYR A 371 9.82 5.30 -9.47
C TYR A 371 8.86 4.12 -9.53
N LEU A 372 9.17 3.12 -10.36
CA LEU A 372 8.36 1.92 -10.44
C LEU A 372 8.64 1.00 -9.25
N ALA A 373 7.58 0.37 -8.76
CA ALA A 373 7.68 -0.52 -7.62
C ALA A 373 8.44 -1.80 -7.98
N VAL A 374 9.11 -2.42 -7.02
CA VAL A 374 9.68 -3.75 -7.23
C VAL A 374 8.56 -4.78 -7.10
N LEU A 375 8.14 -5.38 -8.22
CA LEU A 375 7.10 -6.41 -8.25
C LEU A 375 7.65 -7.74 -7.73
N ASN A 376 6.77 -8.58 -7.16
CA ASN A 376 7.09 -9.98 -6.85
C ASN A 376 7.32 -10.74 -8.17
N GLU A 377 8.56 -10.75 -8.66
CA GLU A 377 8.91 -11.26 -9.98
C GLU A 377 10.18 -12.13 -9.92
N ASP A 378 10.46 -12.87 -11.00
CA ASP A 378 11.73 -13.56 -11.16
C ASP A 378 12.84 -12.56 -11.50
N HIS A 379 13.66 -12.22 -10.50
CA HIS A 379 14.74 -11.26 -10.68
C HIS A 379 15.84 -11.73 -11.67
N ALA A 380 15.94 -13.02 -11.98
CA ALA A 380 16.88 -13.54 -12.97
C ALA A 380 16.36 -13.38 -14.41
N ARG A 381 15.07 -13.06 -14.58
CA ARG A 381 14.45 -12.76 -15.88
C ARG A 381 14.39 -11.24 -16.13
N ARG A 382 13.98 -10.88 -17.35
CA ARG A 382 13.69 -9.49 -17.75
C ARG A 382 12.66 -8.88 -16.79
N CYS A 383 12.83 -7.60 -16.47
CA CYS A 383 11.91 -6.84 -15.64
C CYS A 383 10.50 -6.85 -16.22
N ALA A 384 9.50 -7.23 -15.40
CA ALA A 384 8.10 -7.27 -15.80
C ALA A 384 7.59 -5.90 -16.29
N TRP A 385 8.15 -4.80 -15.78
CA TRP A 385 7.82 -3.45 -16.27
C TRP A 385 8.12 -3.21 -17.75
N ALA A 386 8.94 -4.04 -18.39
CA ALA A 386 9.17 -3.97 -19.82
C ALA A 386 7.86 -4.13 -20.62
N GLU A 387 6.93 -4.95 -20.15
CA GLU A 387 5.71 -5.31 -20.89
C GLU A 387 4.69 -4.15 -20.98
N GLY A 388 4.72 -3.21 -20.02
CA GLY A 388 3.84 -2.05 -19.99
C GLY A 388 4.47 -0.75 -20.50
N ARG A 389 5.70 -0.79 -21.04
CA ARG A 389 6.49 0.43 -21.33
C ARG A 389 5.80 1.36 -22.33
N LEU A 390 5.16 0.83 -23.36
CA LEU A 390 4.46 1.63 -24.37
C LEU A 390 3.36 2.49 -23.74
N TYR A 391 2.53 1.89 -22.87
CA TYR A 391 1.43 2.56 -22.19
C TYR A 391 1.90 3.67 -21.27
N ARG A 392 3.01 3.45 -20.55
CA ARG A 392 3.63 4.49 -19.72
C ARG A 392 4.23 5.61 -20.57
N SER A 393 4.93 5.30 -21.66
CA SER A 393 5.43 6.31 -22.60
C SER A 393 4.31 7.19 -23.15
N LEU A 394 3.17 6.59 -23.52
CA LEU A 394 1.98 7.33 -23.95
C LEU A 394 1.44 8.22 -22.83
N ALA A 395 1.29 7.69 -21.62
CA ALA A 395 0.81 8.41 -20.45
C ALA A 395 1.66 9.65 -20.13
N TYR A 396 2.98 9.46 -20.09
CA TYR A 396 3.95 10.53 -19.84
C TYR A 396 3.94 11.59 -20.95
N SER A 397 3.79 11.17 -22.20
CA SER A 397 3.74 12.07 -23.35
C SER A 397 2.47 12.93 -23.31
N VAL A 398 1.33 12.34 -22.94
CA VAL A 398 0.06 13.07 -22.71
C VAL A 398 0.22 14.12 -21.60
N LEU A 399 0.76 13.73 -20.44
CA LEU A 399 1.00 14.67 -19.34
C LEU A 399 1.91 15.83 -19.79
N ASN A 400 3.01 15.53 -20.48
CA ASN A 400 3.94 16.55 -20.98
C ASN A 400 3.29 17.47 -22.03
N ALA A 401 2.51 16.93 -22.96
CA ALA A 401 1.80 17.70 -23.98
C ALA A 401 0.75 18.64 -23.37
N SER A 402 0.15 18.26 -22.24
CA SER A 402 -0.81 19.09 -21.50
C SER A 402 -0.20 20.30 -20.78
N ARG A 403 1.11 20.52 -20.89
CA ARG A 403 1.82 21.67 -20.31
C ARG A 403 2.27 22.67 -21.39
N PRO A 404 2.43 23.97 -21.04
CA PRO A 404 2.95 24.97 -21.96
C PRO A 404 4.29 24.54 -22.56
N VAL A 405 4.56 24.90 -23.82
CA VAL A 405 5.77 24.47 -24.55
C VAL A 405 7.06 24.79 -23.79
N SER A 406 7.13 25.94 -23.11
CA SER A 406 8.27 26.34 -22.26
C SER A 406 8.54 25.39 -21.10
N ASN A 407 7.51 24.66 -20.67
CA ASN A 407 7.53 23.72 -19.56
C ASN A 407 7.48 22.27 -20.05
N ARG A 408 7.75 21.97 -21.32
CA ARG A 408 7.84 20.58 -21.78
C ARG A 408 9.24 20.03 -21.58
N VAL A 409 9.33 18.74 -21.32
CA VAL A 409 10.59 17.99 -21.21
C VAL A 409 10.70 16.98 -22.35
N GLY A 410 11.93 16.60 -22.73
CA GLY A 410 12.15 15.64 -23.81
C GLY A 410 12.07 14.17 -23.36
N PHE A 411 12.25 13.89 -22.07
CA PHE A 411 12.27 12.54 -21.52
C PHE A 411 11.93 12.52 -20.03
N ILE A 412 11.58 11.32 -19.54
CA ILE A 412 11.44 11.00 -18.11
C ILE A 412 12.44 9.91 -17.74
N ASN A 413 13.03 10.02 -16.56
CA ASN A 413 13.89 8.98 -15.99
C ASN A 413 13.03 7.99 -15.20
N GLU A 414 12.85 6.79 -15.74
CA GLU A 414 12.12 5.71 -15.09
C GLU A 414 13.08 4.81 -14.31
N PHE A 415 12.86 4.67 -13.00
CA PHE A 415 13.67 3.82 -12.13
C PHE A 415 12.96 2.48 -11.93
N ALA A 416 13.59 1.41 -12.38
CA ALA A 416 13.08 0.06 -12.25
C ALA A 416 14.23 -0.94 -12.06
N ARG A 417 13.89 -2.20 -11.76
CA ARG A 417 14.88 -3.27 -11.70
C ARG A 417 15.50 -3.52 -13.08
N ARG A 418 16.82 -3.71 -13.11
CA ARG A 418 17.57 -4.23 -14.27
C ARG A 418 18.61 -5.24 -13.80
N GLY A 419 18.29 -6.52 -13.92
CA GLY A 419 19.09 -7.60 -13.31
C GLY A 419 19.10 -7.46 -11.78
N GLY A 420 20.29 -7.47 -11.17
CA GLY A 420 20.51 -7.37 -9.73
C GLY A 420 20.59 -5.96 -9.15
N ARG A 421 20.16 -4.92 -9.87
CA ARG A 421 20.20 -3.52 -9.39
C ARG A 421 18.95 -2.73 -9.82
N ILE A 422 18.70 -1.61 -9.15
CA ILE A 422 17.81 -0.56 -9.65
C ILE A 422 18.60 0.29 -10.65
N ALA A 423 18.02 0.53 -11.82
CA ALA A 423 18.64 1.30 -12.89
C ALA A 423 17.64 2.30 -13.47
N VAL A 424 18.19 3.33 -14.11
CA VAL A 424 17.42 4.33 -14.84
C VAL A 424 17.25 3.88 -16.28
N ASP A 425 16.03 3.93 -16.78
CA ASP A 425 15.69 3.91 -18.19
C ASP A 425 15.20 5.29 -18.62
N LYS A 426 15.69 5.78 -19.76
CA LYS A 426 15.26 7.08 -20.32
C LYS A 426 14.08 6.83 -21.26
N VAL A 427 12.92 7.32 -20.87
CA VAL A 427 11.70 7.24 -21.67
C VAL A 427 11.53 8.54 -22.45
N VAL A 428 11.81 8.49 -23.75
CA VAL A 428 11.64 9.63 -24.66
C VAL A 428 10.15 9.91 -24.85
N LEU A 429 9.76 11.19 -24.77
CA LEU A 429 8.36 11.58 -24.90
C LEU A 429 8.01 11.87 -26.36
N GLY A 430 6.89 11.34 -26.80
CA GLY A 430 6.36 11.58 -28.14
C GLY A 430 5.74 12.96 -28.27
N ASN A 431 5.68 13.45 -29.51
CA ASN A 431 4.95 14.66 -29.86
C ASN A 431 3.43 14.36 -30.02
N GLU A 432 2.66 15.40 -30.29
CA GLU A 432 1.21 15.32 -30.46
C GLU A 432 0.79 14.30 -31.54
N ASN A 433 1.50 14.24 -32.67
CA ASN A 433 1.19 13.29 -33.74
C ASN A 433 1.41 11.84 -33.32
N TRP A 434 2.49 11.58 -32.58
CA TRP A 434 2.76 10.26 -32.02
C TRP A 434 1.70 9.87 -30.99
N ILE A 435 1.34 10.78 -30.09
CA ILE A 435 0.27 10.57 -29.09
C ILE A 435 -1.04 10.16 -29.77
N MET A 436 -1.45 10.90 -30.80
CA MET A 436 -2.68 10.62 -31.56
C MET A 436 -2.63 9.25 -32.25
N THR A 437 -1.49 8.91 -32.84
CA THR A 437 -1.30 7.64 -33.55
C THR A 437 -1.37 6.47 -32.59
N GLU A 438 -0.60 6.50 -31.50
CA GLU A 438 -0.56 5.41 -30.51
C GLU A 438 -1.88 5.27 -29.74
N THR A 439 -2.59 6.39 -29.50
CA THR A 439 -3.96 6.35 -28.94
C THR A 439 -4.89 5.56 -29.87
N GLY A 440 -4.84 5.83 -31.18
CA GLY A 440 -5.63 5.11 -32.17
C GLY A 440 -5.26 3.61 -32.24
N VAL A 441 -3.97 3.29 -32.22
CA VAL A 441 -3.48 1.90 -32.21
C VAL A 441 -3.99 1.16 -30.97
N LEU A 442 -3.90 1.77 -29.79
CA LEU A 442 -4.38 1.18 -28.54
C LEU A 442 -5.89 0.95 -28.56
N LEU A 443 -6.69 1.91 -29.06
CA LEU A 443 -8.14 1.73 -29.20
C LEU A 443 -8.49 0.56 -30.12
N VAL A 444 -7.84 0.46 -31.28
CA VAL A 444 -8.03 -0.67 -32.19
C VAL A 444 -7.66 -1.99 -31.50
N ARG A 445 -6.59 -1.99 -30.70
CA ARG A 445 -6.14 -3.16 -29.96
C ARG A 445 -7.13 -3.59 -28.88
N LEU A 446 -7.61 -2.66 -28.04
CA LEU A 446 -8.62 -2.90 -27.01
C LEU A 446 -9.90 -3.51 -27.60
N ARG A 447 -10.40 -2.92 -28.70
CA ARG A 447 -11.59 -3.41 -29.42
C ARG A 447 -11.35 -4.78 -30.06
N SER A 448 -10.17 -4.99 -30.66
CA SER A 448 -9.80 -6.28 -31.26
C SER A 448 -9.80 -7.40 -30.22
N VAL A 449 -9.20 -7.17 -29.05
CA VAL A 449 -9.23 -8.14 -27.94
C VAL A 449 -10.67 -8.36 -27.48
N GLN A 450 -11.46 -7.29 -27.31
CA GLN A 450 -12.86 -7.38 -26.87
C GLN A 450 -13.69 -8.26 -27.81
N ASN A 451 -13.54 -8.09 -29.12
CA ASN A 451 -14.22 -8.90 -30.13
C ASN A 451 -13.74 -10.36 -30.13
N LYS A 452 -12.47 -10.63 -29.83
CA LYS A 452 -11.93 -12.00 -29.79
C LYS A 452 -12.38 -12.77 -28.55
N VAL A 453 -12.38 -12.13 -27.39
CA VAL A 453 -12.66 -12.82 -26.11
C VAL A 453 -14.14 -12.76 -25.71
N GLU A 454 -14.91 -11.85 -26.32
CA GLU A 454 -16.34 -11.63 -26.08
C GLU A 454 -16.66 -11.43 -24.59
N VAL A 455 -15.84 -10.60 -23.92
CA VAL A 455 -16.03 -10.21 -22.52
C VAL A 455 -16.15 -8.70 -22.44
N ASP A 456 -17.10 -8.23 -21.64
CA ASP A 456 -17.29 -6.81 -21.37
C ASP A 456 -16.06 -6.22 -20.66
N THR A 457 -15.64 -5.03 -21.09
CA THR A 457 -14.57 -4.24 -20.46
C THR A 457 -14.81 -3.93 -18.98
N ALA A 458 -16.06 -3.95 -18.51
CA ALA A 458 -16.42 -3.77 -17.10
C ALA A 458 -16.01 -4.97 -16.22
N LEU A 459 -15.73 -6.13 -16.81
CA LEU A 459 -15.36 -7.33 -16.08
C LEU A 459 -13.83 -7.47 -15.96
N PRO A 460 -13.29 -7.69 -14.75
CA PRO A 460 -11.87 -8.01 -14.53
C PRO A 460 -11.26 -9.05 -15.48
N ALA A 461 -12.02 -10.08 -15.86
CA ALA A 461 -11.57 -11.10 -16.81
C ALA A 461 -11.09 -10.50 -18.15
N TYR A 462 -11.80 -9.50 -18.71
CA TYR A 462 -11.39 -8.86 -19.96
C TYR A 462 -9.96 -8.33 -19.90
N TRP A 463 -9.63 -7.65 -18.79
CA TRP A 463 -8.32 -7.03 -18.60
C TRP A 463 -7.19 -8.04 -18.44
N ILE A 464 -7.44 -9.14 -17.74
CA ILE A 464 -6.46 -10.24 -17.68
C ILE A 464 -6.20 -10.80 -19.07
N MET A 465 -7.26 -11.00 -19.87
CA MET A 465 -7.11 -11.51 -21.24
C MET A 465 -6.39 -10.51 -22.14
N PHE A 466 -6.68 -9.22 -22.01
CA PHE A 466 -5.93 -8.16 -22.70
C PHE A 466 -4.44 -8.24 -22.35
N ALA A 467 -4.09 -8.32 -21.06
CA ALA A 467 -2.69 -8.44 -20.66
C ALA A 467 -2.03 -9.71 -21.23
N LEU A 468 -2.72 -10.86 -21.23
CA LEU A 468 -2.19 -12.09 -21.82
C LEU A 468 -1.95 -11.98 -23.33
N CYS A 469 -2.84 -11.30 -24.08
CA CYS A 469 -2.64 -11.00 -25.50
C CYS A 469 -1.40 -10.13 -25.73
N GLU A 470 -1.18 -9.12 -24.90
CA GLU A 470 0.00 -8.24 -25.00
C GLU A 470 1.30 -9.00 -24.76
N LEU A 471 1.31 -9.90 -23.76
CA LEU A 471 2.47 -10.72 -23.48
C LEU A 471 2.77 -11.72 -24.60
N HIS A 472 1.72 -12.25 -25.24
CA HIS A 472 1.88 -13.17 -26.37
C HIS A 472 2.55 -12.50 -27.58
N ASP A 473 2.13 -11.28 -27.92
CA ASP A 473 2.70 -10.55 -29.05
C ASP A 473 4.16 -10.12 -28.78
N ALA A 474 4.52 -9.87 -27.53
CA ALA A 474 5.87 -9.48 -27.13
C ALA A 474 6.86 -10.65 -27.00
N ASP A 475 6.39 -11.85 -26.68
CA ASP A 475 7.22 -13.04 -26.48
C ASP A 475 6.54 -14.31 -27.04
N SER A 476 7.00 -14.74 -28.21
CA SER A 476 6.53 -15.97 -28.85
C SER A 476 6.84 -17.24 -28.05
N SER A 477 7.49 -17.21 -26.89
CA SER A 477 7.63 -18.39 -26.01
C SER A 477 6.35 -18.74 -25.23
N LEU A 478 5.42 -17.79 -25.08
CA LEU A 478 4.03 -18.05 -24.64
C LEU A 478 3.26 -18.94 -25.63
N VAL A 479 3.81 -19.17 -26.84
CA VAL A 479 3.32 -20.16 -27.82
C VAL A 479 3.32 -21.59 -27.25
N THR A 480 4.00 -21.86 -26.13
CA THR A 480 4.04 -23.20 -25.51
C THR A 480 2.98 -23.47 -24.42
N LEU A 481 2.12 -22.50 -24.09
CA LEU A 481 0.98 -22.79 -23.19
C LEU A 481 -0.16 -23.48 -23.96
N ASP A 482 -0.42 -24.73 -23.58
CA ASP A 482 -1.64 -25.46 -23.93
C ASP A 482 -2.85 -24.94 -23.14
N HIS A 483 -4.05 -25.34 -23.58
CA HIS A 483 -5.32 -24.94 -22.97
C HIS A 483 -5.39 -25.28 -21.46
N ALA A 484 -4.91 -26.47 -21.08
CA ALA A 484 -5.01 -26.97 -19.71
C ALA A 484 -4.18 -26.13 -18.74
N ARG A 485 -2.94 -25.79 -19.10
CA ARG A 485 -2.02 -25.00 -18.26
C ARG A 485 -2.51 -23.58 -18.06
N LEU A 486 -3.07 -22.94 -19.10
CA LEU A 486 -3.62 -21.59 -18.97
C LEU A 486 -4.90 -21.59 -18.13
N SER A 487 -5.80 -22.54 -18.37
CA SER A 487 -7.04 -22.70 -17.57
C SER A 487 -6.70 -22.91 -16.09
N ARG A 488 -5.67 -23.73 -15.81
CA ARG A 488 -5.18 -23.97 -14.46
C ARG A 488 -4.58 -22.72 -13.83
N PHE A 489 -3.76 -21.96 -14.55
CA PHE A 489 -3.20 -20.70 -14.05
C PHE A 489 -4.29 -19.68 -13.70
N LEU A 490 -5.31 -19.54 -14.54
CA LEU A 490 -6.41 -18.60 -14.31
C LEU A 490 -7.32 -19.01 -13.14
N THR A 491 -7.46 -20.32 -12.89
CA THR A 491 -8.33 -20.85 -11.82
C THR A 491 -7.60 -20.99 -10.49
N LEU A 492 -6.32 -21.36 -10.51
CA LEU A 492 -5.55 -21.73 -9.32
C LEU A 492 -4.33 -20.84 -9.05
N GLY A 493 -3.88 -20.07 -10.04
CA GLY A 493 -2.74 -19.14 -9.93
C GLY A 493 -1.40 -19.74 -10.33
N TYR A 494 -1.37 -20.99 -10.82
CA TYR A 494 -0.17 -21.70 -11.24
C TYR A 494 -0.43 -22.69 -12.37
N MET A 495 0.56 -22.89 -13.25
CA MET A 495 0.42 -23.69 -14.47
C MET A 495 0.59 -25.19 -14.26
N ASN A 496 1.43 -25.60 -13.32
CA ASN A 496 1.86 -27.00 -13.13
C ASN A 496 1.29 -27.58 -11.83
N GLU A 497 1.74 -28.77 -11.40
CA GLU A 497 1.34 -29.34 -10.10
C GLU A 497 1.72 -28.45 -8.91
N ASN A 498 2.85 -27.73 -9.03
CA ASN A 498 3.40 -26.88 -8.00
C ASN A 498 3.54 -25.44 -8.50
N PHE A 499 3.39 -24.47 -7.59
CA PHE A 499 3.66 -23.06 -7.87
C PHE A 499 5.17 -22.83 -8.04
N ASP A 500 5.56 -22.10 -9.08
CA ASP A 500 6.97 -21.80 -9.35
C ASP A 500 7.23 -20.33 -9.74
N TRP A 501 8.50 -20.02 -10.01
CA TRP A 501 8.93 -18.67 -10.38
C TRP A 501 8.40 -18.20 -11.74
N LYS A 502 7.99 -19.12 -12.63
CA LYS A 502 7.37 -18.76 -13.91
C LYS A 502 5.94 -18.25 -13.70
N ASP A 503 5.19 -18.88 -12.79
CA ASP A 503 3.85 -18.44 -12.40
C ASP A 503 3.89 -17.04 -11.77
N MET A 504 4.86 -16.83 -10.87
CA MET A 504 5.07 -15.52 -10.26
C MET A 504 5.48 -14.46 -11.30
N GLN A 505 6.41 -14.80 -12.22
CA GLN A 505 6.80 -13.89 -13.30
C GLN A 505 5.62 -13.51 -14.19
N LEU A 506 4.78 -14.47 -14.57
CA LEU A 506 3.61 -14.20 -15.41
C LEU A 506 2.63 -13.26 -14.69
N THR A 507 2.38 -13.51 -13.40
CA THR A 507 1.54 -12.64 -12.56
C THR A 507 2.10 -11.21 -12.53
N ALA A 508 3.41 -11.06 -12.30
CA ALA A 508 4.06 -9.74 -12.31
C ALA A 508 3.97 -9.04 -13.67
N GLN A 509 4.09 -9.78 -14.77
CA GLN A 509 3.96 -9.23 -16.13
C GLN A 509 2.52 -8.74 -16.40
N ILE A 510 1.50 -9.50 -16.00
CA ILE A 510 0.09 -9.08 -16.08
C ILE A 510 -0.13 -7.80 -15.27
N GLN A 511 0.32 -7.79 -14.01
CA GLN A 511 0.23 -6.64 -13.11
C GLN A 511 0.91 -5.40 -13.70
N ALA A 512 2.08 -5.57 -14.32
CA ALA A 512 2.84 -4.48 -14.94
C ALA A 512 2.10 -3.86 -16.14
N VAL A 513 1.47 -4.68 -16.98
CA VAL A 513 0.63 -4.20 -18.10
C VAL A 513 -0.56 -3.42 -17.56
N LEU A 514 -1.34 -4.02 -16.66
CA LEU A 514 -2.56 -3.43 -16.12
C LEU A 514 -2.31 -2.14 -15.36
N TYR A 515 -1.27 -2.09 -14.53
CA TYR A 515 -0.91 -0.85 -13.83
C TYR A 515 -0.39 0.22 -14.77
N SER A 516 0.28 -0.15 -15.86
CA SER A 516 0.73 0.83 -16.87
C SER A 516 -0.46 1.46 -17.61
N LEU A 517 -1.53 0.70 -17.86
CA LEU A 517 -2.80 1.22 -18.35
C LEU A 517 -3.50 2.10 -17.29
N ARG A 518 -3.40 1.74 -16.00
CA ARG A 518 -3.91 2.58 -14.90
C ARG A 518 -3.20 3.93 -14.83
N ILE A 519 -1.88 3.97 -14.99
CA ILE A 519 -1.10 5.23 -15.09
C ILE A 519 -1.60 6.07 -16.27
N LEU A 520 -1.81 5.45 -17.43
CA LEU A 520 -2.36 6.13 -18.60
C LEU A 520 -3.75 6.71 -18.31
N GLY A 521 -4.66 5.93 -17.73
CA GLY A 521 -5.99 6.38 -17.34
C GLY A 521 -5.94 7.59 -16.41
N GLN A 522 -5.17 7.51 -15.32
CA GLN A 522 -5.04 8.61 -14.34
C GLN A 522 -4.47 9.89 -14.97
N LEU A 523 -3.46 9.79 -15.84
CA LEU A 523 -2.87 10.95 -16.49
C LEU A 523 -3.77 11.54 -17.60
N LEU A 524 -4.58 10.71 -18.27
CA LEU A 524 -5.63 11.17 -19.17
C LEU A 524 -6.70 11.99 -18.42
N GLU A 525 -7.10 11.59 -17.21
CA GLU A 525 -8.05 12.37 -16.41
C GLU A 525 -7.55 13.77 -16.06
N SER A 526 -6.23 13.93 -15.89
CA SER A 526 -5.59 15.22 -15.61
C SER A 526 -5.39 16.11 -16.84
N SER A 527 -5.61 15.57 -18.05
CA SER A 527 -5.44 16.27 -19.33
C SER A 527 -6.78 16.72 -19.90
N MET A 528 -6.80 17.83 -20.65
CA MET A 528 -8.00 18.21 -21.40
C MET A 528 -8.17 17.29 -22.61
N ASP A 529 -9.41 16.89 -22.89
CA ASP A 529 -9.72 16.04 -24.04
C ASP A 529 -9.44 16.83 -25.33
N THR A 530 -8.44 16.40 -26.09
CA THR A 530 -8.02 17.08 -27.34
C THR A 530 -8.70 16.50 -28.58
N CYS A 531 -9.29 15.31 -28.47
CA CYS A 531 -10.01 14.63 -29.56
C CYS A 531 -10.95 13.53 -29.04
N ASP A 532 -11.86 13.09 -29.92
CA ASP A 532 -12.84 12.02 -29.64
C ASP A 532 -12.18 10.69 -29.23
N ASN A 533 -11.06 10.33 -29.87
CA ASN A 533 -10.31 9.11 -29.54
C ASN A 533 -9.78 9.12 -28.10
N MET A 534 -9.31 10.27 -27.60
CA MET A 534 -8.82 10.36 -26.21
C MET A 534 -9.97 10.25 -25.20
N ALA A 535 -11.12 10.87 -25.50
CA ALA A 535 -12.32 10.74 -24.68
C ALA A 535 -12.84 9.29 -24.64
N GLU A 536 -12.83 8.59 -25.78
CA GLU A 536 -13.18 7.17 -25.83
C GLU A 536 -12.19 6.31 -25.04
N LEU A 537 -10.88 6.52 -25.23
CA LEU A 537 -9.86 5.76 -24.50
C LEU A 537 -10.02 5.95 -22.99
N LYS A 538 -10.28 7.18 -22.54
CA LYS A 538 -10.58 7.50 -21.14
C LYS A 538 -11.79 6.74 -20.63
N SER A 539 -12.87 6.67 -21.42
CA SER A 539 -14.08 5.91 -21.09
C SER A 539 -13.85 4.39 -21.03
N ILE A 540 -12.97 3.83 -21.85
CA ILE A 540 -12.65 2.39 -21.78
C ILE A 540 -11.77 2.12 -20.55
N LEU A 541 -10.75 2.95 -20.31
CA LEU A 541 -9.82 2.78 -19.19
C LEU A 541 -10.48 3.04 -17.82
N SER A 542 -11.60 3.77 -17.76
CA SER A 542 -12.37 3.91 -16.51
C SER A 542 -12.97 2.59 -16.03
N ASN A 543 -13.08 1.59 -16.91
CA ASN A 543 -13.56 0.24 -16.57
C ASN A 543 -12.43 -0.66 -16.02
N LEU A 544 -11.19 -0.17 -15.89
CA LEU A 544 -10.12 -0.92 -15.25
C LEU A 544 -10.50 -1.30 -13.80
N PRO A 545 -10.19 -2.53 -13.35
CA PRO A 545 -10.46 -2.92 -11.98
C PRO A 545 -9.68 -2.06 -10.98
N PRO A 546 -10.15 -1.93 -9.73
CA PRO A 546 -9.42 -1.23 -8.68
C PRO A 546 -8.07 -1.91 -8.40
N LEU A 547 -7.12 -1.14 -7.85
CA LEU A 547 -5.76 -1.57 -7.55
C LEU A 547 -5.70 -2.78 -6.62
N HIS A 548 -6.64 -2.90 -5.67
CA HIS A 548 -6.67 -4.05 -4.78
C HIS A 548 -6.98 -5.37 -5.50
N MET A 549 -7.66 -5.31 -6.66
CA MET A 549 -7.90 -6.46 -7.54
C MET A 549 -6.74 -6.67 -8.50
N ILE A 550 -6.31 -5.63 -9.23
CA ILE A 550 -5.20 -5.69 -10.21
C ILE A 550 -3.95 -6.31 -9.58
N MET A 551 -3.65 -5.93 -8.34
CA MET A 551 -2.45 -6.35 -7.60
C MET A 551 -2.67 -7.60 -6.73
N GLY A 552 -3.85 -8.21 -6.84
CA GLY A 552 -4.18 -9.46 -6.18
C GLY A 552 -3.71 -10.69 -6.98
N PRO A 553 -3.96 -11.90 -6.44
CA PRO A 553 -3.76 -13.14 -7.17
C PRO A 553 -4.71 -13.23 -8.37
N THR A 554 -4.23 -13.74 -9.51
CA THR A 554 -5.03 -13.95 -10.74
C THR A 554 -6.36 -14.69 -10.50
N PRO A 555 -6.42 -15.76 -9.67
CA PRO A 555 -7.68 -16.45 -9.38
C PRO A 555 -8.74 -15.55 -8.74
N SER A 556 -8.34 -14.66 -7.83
CA SER A 556 -9.28 -13.76 -7.13
C SER A 556 -9.96 -12.80 -8.10
N MET A 557 -9.24 -12.32 -9.11
CA MET A 557 -9.82 -11.47 -10.15
C MET A 557 -10.75 -12.25 -11.08
N MET A 558 -10.46 -13.52 -11.33
CA MET A 558 -11.31 -14.39 -12.17
C MET A 558 -12.59 -14.83 -11.44
N ASP A 559 -12.49 -15.20 -10.16
CA ASP A 559 -13.61 -15.66 -9.32
C ASP A 559 -14.68 -14.56 -9.13
N GLU A 560 -14.25 -13.29 -9.05
CA GLU A 560 -15.18 -12.15 -8.99
C GLU A 560 -15.96 -11.91 -10.29
N THR A 561 -15.67 -12.67 -11.36
CA THR A 561 -16.33 -12.53 -12.66
C THR A 561 -16.97 -13.79 -13.21
N LEU A 562 -16.41 -14.98 -12.97
CA LEU A 562 -16.73 -16.19 -13.75
C LEU A 562 -16.61 -17.49 -12.95
N ASN A 563 -17.54 -18.42 -13.18
CA ASN A 563 -17.41 -19.82 -12.74
C ASN A 563 -16.33 -20.57 -13.55
N ILE A 564 -15.82 -21.68 -13.01
CA ILE A 564 -14.76 -22.52 -13.62
C ILE A 564 -15.07 -22.92 -15.09
N SER A 565 -16.32 -23.28 -15.39
CA SER A 565 -16.74 -23.64 -16.76
C SER A 565 -16.57 -22.50 -17.77
N CYS A 566 -16.70 -21.25 -17.32
CA CYS A 566 -16.53 -20.08 -18.15
C CYS A 566 -15.05 -19.77 -18.43
N VAL A 567 -14.15 -20.09 -17.51
CA VAL A 567 -12.69 -19.92 -17.70
C VAL A 567 -12.18 -20.80 -18.86
N SER A 568 -12.63 -22.05 -18.94
CA SER A 568 -12.26 -22.96 -20.03
C SER A 568 -12.69 -22.43 -21.41
N ALA A 569 -13.93 -21.93 -21.52
CA ALA A 569 -14.44 -21.32 -22.75
C ALA A 569 -13.67 -20.05 -23.13
N LEU A 570 -13.32 -19.23 -22.15
CA LEU A 570 -12.52 -18.02 -22.33
C LEU A 570 -11.12 -18.33 -22.87
N VAL A 571 -10.45 -19.32 -22.30
CA VAL A 571 -9.14 -19.79 -22.76
C VAL A 571 -9.22 -20.33 -24.18
N HIS A 572 -10.26 -21.10 -24.50
CA HIS A 572 -10.46 -21.60 -25.86
C HIS A 572 -10.59 -20.45 -26.88
N ARG A 573 -11.45 -19.46 -26.61
CA ARG A 573 -11.61 -18.28 -27.49
C ARG A 573 -10.31 -17.51 -27.67
N LEU A 574 -9.53 -17.34 -26.60
CA LEU A 574 -8.23 -16.69 -26.67
C LEU A 574 -7.26 -17.45 -27.58
N LEU A 575 -7.08 -18.76 -27.36
CA LEU A 575 -6.12 -19.56 -28.12
C LEU A 575 -6.50 -19.65 -29.59
N GLN A 576 -7.81 -19.78 -29.89
CA GLN A 576 -8.33 -19.71 -31.25
C GLN A 576 -8.04 -18.35 -31.90
N GLY A 577 -8.28 -17.25 -31.17
CA GLY A 577 -8.00 -15.87 -31.64
C GLY A 577 -6.52 -15.53 -31.79
N LEU A 578 -5.63 -16.34 -31.23
CA LEU A 578 -4.16 -16.28 -31.38
C LEU A 578 -3.64 -17.23 -32.47
N GLY A 579 -4.50 -18.00 -33.14
CA GLY A 579 -4.12 -18.88 -34.26
C GLY A 579 -3.51 -20.23 -33.83
N LYS A 580 -3.73 -20.68 -32.60
CA LYS A 580 -3.40 -22.06 -32.19
C LYS A 580 -4.59 -22.97 -32.45
N GLU A 581 -4.60 -23.66 -33.58
CA GLU A 581 -5.45 -24.84 -33.77
C GLU A 581 -4.84 -26.02 -33.00
N GLU A 582 -5.46 -26.45 -31.90
CA GLU A 582 -5.25 -27.81 -31.40
C GLU A 582 -6.28 -28.73 -32.08
N ASN A 583 -5.79 -29.78 -32.75
CA ASN A 583 -6.62 -30.90 -33.17
C ASN A 583 -7.25 -31.52 -31.92
N CYS A 584 -8.51 -31.20 -31.66
CA CYS A 584 -9.30 -31.82 -30.59
C CYS A 584 -9.44 -33.32 -30.85
N SER A 585 -8.66 -34.14 -30.15
CA SER A 585 -9.07 -35.52 -29.87
C SER A 585 -10.06 -35.49 -28.70
N GLU A 586 -11.32 -35.70 -29.05
CA GLU A 586 -12.44 -36.18 -28.22
C GLU A 586 -12.47 -35.76 -26.73
N ILE A 587 -13.38 -34.84 -26.43
CA ILE A 587 -13.94 -34.61 -25.09
C ILE A 587 -14.59 -35.92 -24.64
N PRO A 588 -14.19 -36.56 -23.52
CA PRO A 588 -15.02 -37.59 -22.91
C PRO A 588 -16.24 -36.91 -22.31
N ASP A 589 -17.40 -37.31 -22.81
CA ASP A 589 -18.70 -36.86 -22.32
C ASP A 589 -18.82 -36.88 -20.80
N ALA A 590 -19.58 -35.92 -20.31
CA ALA A 590 -19.93 -35.71 -18.92
C ALA A 590 -20.33 -37.01 -18.20
N VAL A 591 -19.48 -37.50 -17.30
CA VAL A 591 -19.91 -38.38 -16.22
C VAL A 591 -20.44 -37.49 -15.10
N GLY A 592 -21.77 -37.45 -14.98
CA GLY A 592 -22.46 -36.67 -13.97
C GLY A 592 -22.04 -37.07 -12.56
N PHE A 593 -21.38 -36.14 -11.86
CA PHE A 593 -21.28 -36.21 -10.41
C PHE A 593 -22.55 -35.64 -9.80
N THR A 594 -23.45 -36.54 -9.41
CA THR A 594 -24.63 -36.25 -8.59
C THR A 594 -24.23 -35.59 -7.27
N LYS A 595 -24.99 -34.56 -6.92
CA LYS A 595 -24.85 -33.62 -5.79
C LYS A 595 -25.06 -34.24 -4.39
N GLN A 596 -24.75 -35.53 -4.18
CA GLN A 596 -24.96 -36.23 -2.91
C GLN A 596 -23.72 -37.04 -2.53
N GLN A 597 -22.69 -36.38 -2.02
CA GLN A 597 -21.68 -37.01 -1.15
C GLN A 597 -20.81 -35.97 -0.39
N LEU A 598 -21.41 -34.84 0.01
CA LEU A 598 -20.75 -33.77 0.78
C LEU A 598 -21.32 -33.60 2.20
N PHE A 599 -22.08 -34.57 2.71
CA PHE A 599 -22.54 -34.59 4.10
C PHE A 599 -22.55 -36.00 4.65
N SER A 600 -21.40 -36.44 5.15
CA SER A 600 -21.31 -37.45 6.21
C SER A 600 -19.84 -37.58 6.59
N TYR A 601 -19.45 -36.96 7.72
CA TYR A 601 -18.72 -37.60 8.81
C TYR A 601 -18.42 -36.52 9.85
N SER A 602 -19.31 -36.44 10.83
CA SER A 602 -19.07 -35.78 12.11
C SER A 602 -18.58 -36.81 13.12
N LEU A 603 -17.77 -36.35 14.07
CA LEU A 603 -17.43 -36.97 15.36
C LEU A 603 -16.63 -38.28 15.34
N VAL A 604 -15.33 -38.16 15.59
CA VAL A 604 -14.65 -39.07 16.53
C VAL A 604 -13.82 -38.24 17.51
N SER A 605 -14.24 -38.32 18.77
CA SER A 605 -13.49 -37.95 19.97
C SER A 605 -12.26 -38.81 20.14
N GLN A 606 -11.10 -38.22 20.41
CA GLN A 606 -10.06 -38.90 21.19
C GLN A 606 -9.42 -37.96 22.20
N GLN A 607 -9.61 -38.33 23.46
CA GLN A 607 -8.87 -37.89 24.64
C GLN A 607 -7.45 -38.47 24.59
N ASP A 608 -6.46 -37.63 24.91
CA ASP A 608 -5.25 -37.90 25.70
C ASP A 608 -4.17 -36.89 25.30
N GLY A 609 -3.32 -36.35 26.16
CA GLY A 609 -3.14 -36.48 27.58
C GLY A 609 -2.11 -35.42 27.99
N SER A 610 -2.31 -34.85 29.16
CA SER A 610 -1.57 -33.73 29.73
C SER A 610 -0.10 -34.05 29.96
N ARG A 611 0.83 -33.23 29.44
CA ARG A 611 2.14 -33.01 30.07
C ARG A 611 2.55 -31.54 30.03
N VAL A 612 2.48 -30.95 31.21
CA VAL A 612 2.91 -29.61 31.58
C VAL A 612 4.44 -29.53 31.50
N GLY A 613 4.95 -28.63 30.67
CA GLY A 613 6.35 -28.22 30.63
C GLY A 613 6.43 -26.69 30.72
N ASN A 614 6.70 -26.19 31.93
CA ASN A 614 6.91 -24.78 32.20
C ASN A 614 8.18 -24.26 31.52
N HIS A 615 8.05 -23.55 30.40
CA HIS A 615 9.09 -22.66 29.90
C HIS A 615 8.55 -21.24 29.75
N ARG A 616 8.97 -20.37 30.67
CA ARG A 616 8.76 -18.92 30.63
C ARG A 616 9.38 -18.34 29.34
N PRO A 617 8.63 -17.65 28.47
CA PRO A 617 9.23 -16.87 27.40
C PRO A 617 9.76 -15.56 27.99
N ARG A 618 11.07 -15.32 27.82
CA ARG A 618 11.71 -14.03 28.10
C ARG A 618 11.09 -12.96 27.21
N LYS A 619 10.64 -11.86 27.82
CA LYS A 619 10.29 -10.61 27.12
C LYS A 619 11.51 -10.14 26.32
N ILE A 620 11.42 -10.16 24.99
CA ILE A 620 12.37 -9.49 24.12
C ILE A 620 11.73 -8.17 23.69
N ASN A 621 12.42 -7.09 24.03
CA ASN A 621 12.05 -5.74 23.68
C ASN A 621 12.21 -5.52 22.16
N ASN A 622 11.20 -4.86 21.59
CA ASN A 622 11.23 -3.98 20.42
C ASN A 622 12.14 -4.36 19.22
N MET A 623 11.51 -4.70 18.09
CA MET A 623 12.14 -5.11 16.82
C MET A 623 12.95 -3.99 16.11
N TYR A 624 12.99 -2.77 16.64
CA TYR A 624 13.62 -1.61 16.00
C TYR A 624 15.06 -1.31 16.47
N ASP A 625 15.62 -2.08 17.40
CA ASP A 625 16.92 -1.77 18.03
C ASP A 625 18.08 -2.72 17.64
N PHE A 626 18.00 -3.45 16.51
CA PHE A 626 19.12 -4.28 16.04
C PHE A 626 19.52 -3.96 14.61
N LEU A 627 20.38 -2.96 14.47
CA LEU A 627 21.35 -2.88 13.38
C LEU A 627 22.76 -2.81 14.02
N PRO A 628 23.67 -3.73 13.70
CA PRO A 628 25.10 -3.50 13.90
C PRO A 628 25.53 -2.32 13.02
N MET A 629 26.44 -1.51 13.55
CA MET A 629 27.13 -0.47 12.80
C MET A 629 27.96 -1.10 11.69
N GLU A 630 27.74 -0.66 10.46
CA GLU A 630 28.74 -0.41 9.42
C GLU A 630 28.20 0.56 8.38
#